data_AF-A0A349MA24-F1
#
_entry.id   AF-A0A349MA24-F1
#
_cell.length_a   1.000
_cell.length_b   1.000
_cell.length_c   1.000
_cell.angle_alpha   90.00
_cell.angle_beta   90.00
_cell.angle_gamma   90.00
#
_symmetry.space_group_name_H-M   'P 1'
#
loop_
_entity.id
_entity.type
_entity.pdbx_description
1 polymer ?
#
loop_
_entity_poly.entity_id
_entity_poly.type
_entity_poly.pdbx_seq_one_letter_code
_entity_poly.pdbx_strand_id
1 'polypeptide(L)'
;GASFGALGAHALEAVMTPERLDSWGTASLYLLVMGAGLIGASNISQTRASRLALVAVMFGTVLFSGSIMGLVTLLTLDAGAMLRAVLGPLTPLGGVLMIAGWMLWAVSLRRR
;
A
#
# COMPACT_ATOMS: atom_id res chain seq x y z
N GLY A 1 0.49 8.60 -2.13
CA GLY A 1 1.93 8.39 -2.35
C GLY A 1 2.68 9.66 -2.12
N ALA A 2 2.73 10.55 -3.13
CA ALA A 2 3.55 11.77 -3.10
C ALA A 2 3.34 12.66 -1.86
N SER A 3 2.09 12.96 -1.47
CA SER A 3 1.81 13.81 -0.31
C SER A 3 2.36 13.22 0.99
N PHE A 4 2.11 11.92 1.23
CA PHE A 4 2.65 11.22 2.42
C PHE A 4 4.16 11.08 2.37
N GLY A 5 4.75 10.90 1.18
CA GLY A 5 6.20 10.85 1.02
C GLY A 5 6.85 12.18 1.35
N ALA A 6 6.50 13.26 0.63
CA ALA A 6 7.16 14.55 0.77
C ALA A 6 6.83 15.25 2.10
N LEU A 7 5.54 15.40 2.43
CA LEU A 7 5.13 16.13 3.64
C LEU A 7 5.25 15.26 4.89
N GLY A 8 4.94 13.97 4.78
CA GLY A 8 5.04 13.03 5.90
C GLY A 8 6.49 12.79 6.31
N ALA A 9 7.41 12.52 5.37
CA ALA A 9 8.80 12.30 5.72
C ALA A 9 9.43 13.54 6.37
N HIS A 10 9.19 14.73 5.82
CA HIS A 10 9.73 15.97 6.39
C HIS A 10 9.17 16.28 7.78
N ALA A 11 7.88 16.04 8.03
CA ALA A 11 7.30 16.24 9.36
C ALA A 11 7.78 15.21 10.40
N LEU A 12 8.20 14.03 9.95
CA LEU A 12 8.50 12.89 10.83
C LEU A 12 10.00 12.64 11.02
N GLU A 13 10.88 13.25 10.22
CA GLU A 13 12.33 13.03 10.28
C GLU A 13 12.95 13.37 11.64
N ALA A 14 12.36 14.34 12.36
CA ALA A 14 12.83 14.74 13.68
C ALA A 14 12.46 13.77 14.81
N VAL A 15 11.48 12.89 14.59
CA VAL A 15 10.91 12.01 15.65
C VAL A 15 11.05 10.52 15.34
N MET A 16 11.29 10.14 14.08
CA MET A 16 11.47 8.75 13.67
C MET A 16 12.94 8.37 13.59
N THR A 17 13.24 7.10 13.91
CA THR A 17 14.58 6.54 13.62
C THR A 17 14.78 6.40 12.11
N PRO A 18 16.03 6.35 11.61
CA PRO A 18 16.30 6.17 10.19
C PRO A 18 15.58 4.97 9.57
N GLU A 19 15.50 3.85 10.28
CA GLU A 19 14.84 2.62 9.81
C GLU A 19 13.32 2.79 9.67
N ARG A 20 12.70 3.56 10.56
CA ARG A 20 11.26 3.86 10.52
C ARG A 20 10.93 4.86 9.40
N LEU A 21 11.80 5.83 9.18
CA LEU A 21 11.67 6.78 8.09
C LEU A 21 11.83 6.10 6.73
N ASP A 22 12.75 5.14 6.60
CA ASP A 22 12.90 4.31 5.40
C ASP A 22 11.65 3.45 5.14
N SER A 23 11.10 2.84 6.20
CA SER A 23 9.83 2.10 6.12
C SER A 23 8.66 3.00 5.69
N TRP A 24 8.58 4.23 6.18
CA TRP A 24 7.59 5.23 5.74
C TRP A 24 7.77 5.59 4.27
N GLY A 25 9.02 5.78 3.83
CA GLY A 25 9.39 6.01 2.44
C GLY A 25 8.93 4.86 1.53
N THR A 26 9.19 3.63 1.94
CA THR A 26 8.74 2.41 1.24
C THR A 26 7.22 2.38 1.10
N ALA A 27 6.47 2.59 2.18
CA ALA A 27 5.01 2.64 2.14
C ALA A 27 4.49 3.75 1.20
N SER A 28 5.12 4.93 1.23
CA SER A 28 4.77 6.06 0.36
C SER A 28 5.04 5.75 -1.11
N LEU A 29 6.15 5.08 -1.41
CA LEU A 29 6.53 4.64 -2.74
C LEU A 29 5.53 3.62 -3.29
N TYR A 30 5.14 2.61 -2.50
CA TYR A 30 4.13 1.63 -2.91
C TYR A 30 2.78 2.29 -3.21
N LEU A 31 2.31 3.22 -2.36
CA LEU A 31 1.11 4.01 -2.66
C LEU A 31 1.22 4.78 -3.99
N LEU A 32 2.40 5.31 -4.32
CA LEU A 32 2.62 6.07 -5.54
C LEU A 32 2.64 5.17 -6.77
N VAL A 33 3.50 4.15 -6.78
CA VAL A 33 3.71 3.26 -7.93
C VAL A 33 2.44 2.45 -8.22
N MET A 34 1.79 1.90 -7.19
CA MET A 34 0.54 1.16 -7.39
C MET A 34 -0.60 2.06 -7.81
N GLY A 35 -0.68 3.29 -7.28
CA GLY A 35 -1.64 4.29 -7.72
C GLY A 35 -1.48 4.66 -9.19
N ALA A 36 -0.24 4.91 -9.63
CA ALA A 36 0.07 5.17 -11.04
C ALA A 36 -0.28 3.96 -11.93
N GLY A 37 0.08 2.75 -11.48
CA GLY A 37 -0.29 1.50 -12.15
C GLY A 37 -1.79 1.34 -12.29
N LEU A 38 -2.56 1.59 -11.22
CA LEU A 38 -4.02 1.53 -11.22
C LEU A 38 -4.65 2.51 -12.23
N ILE A 39 -4.14 3.74 -12.29
CA ILE A 39 -4.60 4.74 -13.28
C ILE A 39 -4.39 4.19 -14.68
N GLY A 40 -3.18 3.74 -15.02
CA GLY A 40 -2.88 3.18 -16.34
C GLY A 40 -3.73 1.95 -16.67
N ALA A 41 -3.82 1.01 -15.73
CA ALA A 41 -4.56 -0.23 -15.87
C ALA A 41 -6.07 -0.03 -16.03
N SER A 42 -6.64 0.98 -15.35
CA SER A 42 -8.08 1.28 -15.42
C SER A 42 -8.53 1.67 -16.82
N ASN A 43 -7.69 2.38 -17.58
CA ASN A 43 -8.00 2.85 -18.93
C ASN A 43 -8.22 1.71 -19.94
N ILE A 44 -7.57 0.56 -19.73
CA ILE A 44 -7.70 -0.61 -20.60
C ILE A 44 -8.65 -1.68 -20.03
N SER A 45 -9.31 -1.42 -18.90
CA SER A 45 -10.16 -2.36 -18.16
C SER A 45 -11.65 -2.27 -18.53
N GLN A 46 -12.07 -3.09 -19.49
CA GLN A 46 -13.42 -3.08 -20.05
C GLN A 46 -14.37 -4.13 -19.41
N THR A 47 -13.83 -5.22 -18.84
CA THR A 47 -14.66 -6.29 -18.26
C THR A 47 -14.85 -6.11 -16.76
N ARG A 48 -15.97 -6.61 -16.22
CA ARG A 48 -16.22 -6.62 -14.77
C ARG A 48 -15.10 -7.34 -14.00
N ALA A 49 -14.59 -8.45 -14.55
CA ALA A 49 -13.47 -9.19 -13.96
C ALA A 49 -12.20 -8.33 -13.86
N SER A 50 -11.82 -7.61 -14.93
CA SER A 50 -10.66 -6.72 -14.90
C SER A 50 -10.81 -5.61 -13.86
N ARG A 51 -12.01 -5.03 -13.73
CA ARG A 51 -12.28 -3.97 -12.73
C ARG A 51 -12.22 -4.50 -11.29
N LEU A 52 -12.79 -5.68 -11.03
CA LEU A 52 -12.72 -6.31 -9.70
C LEU A 52 -11.28 -6.65 -9.30
N ALA A 53 -10.46 -7.09 -10.25
CA ALA A 53 -9.04 -7.35 -10.01
C ALA A 53 -8.29 -6.07 -9.60
N LEU A 54 -8.56 -4.93 -10.25
CA LEU A 54 -7.98 -3.64 -9.86
C LEU A 54 -8.50 -3.12 -8.52
N VAL A 55 -9.75 -3.43 -8.15
CA VAL A 55 -10.25 -3.14 -6.79
C VAL A 55 -9.44 -3.93 -5.75
N ALA A 56 -9.12 -5.20 -6.00
CA ALA A 56 -8.25 -5.98 -5.12
C ALA A 56 -6.84 -5.37 -5.00
N VAL A 57 -6.25 -4.91 -6.12
CA VAL A 57 -4.97 -4.17 -6.09
C VAL A 57 -5.05 -2.93 -5.21
N MET A 58 -6.11 -2.12 -5.38
CA MET A 58 -6.31 -0.89 -4.61
C MET A 58 -6.41 -1.19 -3.11
N PHE A 59 -7.27 -2.13 -2.70
CA PHE A 59 -7.41 -2.52 -1.30
C PHE A 59 -6.12 -3.13 -0.74
N GLY A 60 -5.46 -4.00 -1.50
CA GLY A 60 -4.17 -4.58 -1.10
C GLY A 60 -3.10 -3.52 -0.89
N THR A 61 -3.03 -2.52 -1.78
CA THR A 61 -2.09 -1.39 -1.68
C THR A 61 -2.33 -0.56 -0.43
N VAL A 62 -3.59 -0.20 -0.17
CA VAL A 62 -3.97 0.59 1.01
C VAL A 62 -3.69 -0.20 2.28
N LEU A 63 -4.00 -1.49 2.31
CA LEU A 63 -3.75 -2.36 3.46
C LEU A 63 -2.26 -2.53 3.73
N PHE A 64 -1.47 -2.81 2.70
CA PHE A 64 -0.02 -2.96 2.78
C PHE A 64 0.65 -1.67 3.26
N SER A 65 0.43 -0.57 2.53
CA SER A 65 1.13 0.69 2.81
C SER A 65 0.60 1.37 4.07
N GLY A 66 -0.72 1.35 4.27
CA GLY A 66 -1.36 1.92 5.45
C GLY A 66 -0.97 1.18 6.74
N SER A 67 -0.79 -0.15 6.69
CA SER A 67 -0.32 -0.89 7.86
C SER A 67 1.13 -0.58 8.21
N ILE A 68 2.03 -0.44 7.23
CA ILE A 68 3.42 -0.01 7.47
C ILE A 68 3.42 1.40 8.10
N MET A 69 2.72 2.37 7.50
CA MET A 69 2.62 3.73 8.03
C MET A 69 2.05 3.76 9.46
N GLY A 70 1.00 2.98 9.72
CA GLY A 70 0.42 2.83 11.05
C GLY A 70 1.40 2.22 12.06
N LEU A 71 2.11 1.14 11.67
CA LEU A 71 3.10 0.48 12.54
C LEU A 71 4.23 1.43 12.93
N VAL A 72 4.85 2.11 11.96
CA VAL A 72 5.97 3.02 12.27
C VAL A 72 5.51 4.20 13.12
N THR A 73 4.28 4.69 12.92
CA THR A 73 3.69 5.75 13.74
C THR A 73 3.48 5.27 15.17
N LEU A 74 2.84 4.12 15.37
CA LEU A 74 2.58 3.57 16.71
C LEU A 74 3.85 3.19 17.45
N LEU A 75 4.87 2.70 16.75
CA LEU A 75 6.20 2.43 17.32
C LEU A 75 6.92 3.72 17.72
N THR A 76 6.69 4.83 17.02
CA THR A 76 7.25 6.15 17.33
C THR A 76 6.59 6.78 18.54
N LEU A 77 5.28 6.60 18.70
CA LEU A 77 4.52 7.07 19.85
C LEU A 77 4.58 6.13 21.06
N ASP A 78 5.28 4.99 20.95
CA ASP A 78 5.26 3.87 21.90
C ASP A 78 3.84 3.52 22.38
N ALA A 79 2.89 3.47 21.45
CA ALA A 79 1.47 3.37 21.73
C ALA A 79 0.82 2.16 21.03
N GLY A 80 -0.43 1.87 21.42
CA GLY A 80 -1.33 0.99 20.66
C GLY A 80 -0.80 -0.44 20.47
N ALA A 81 -0.33 -1.10 21.52
CA ALA A 81 0.20 -2.47 21.45
C ALA A 81 -0.76 -3.46 20.76
N MET A 82 -2.06 -3.40 21.08
CA MET A 82 -3.07 -4.24 20.40
C MET A 82 -3.18 -3.91 18.92
N LEU A 83 -3.14 -2.63 18.55
CA LEU A 83 -3.25 -2.20 17.16
C LEU A 83 -2.00 -2.61 16.37
N ARG A 84 -0.81 -2.55 16.97
CA ARG A 84 0.44 -3.06 16.38
C ARG A 84 0.35 -4.57 16.09
N ALA A 85 -0.21 -5.35 17.02
CA ALA A 85 -0.42 -6.79 16.83
C ALA A 85 -1.37 -7.12 15.66
N VAL A 86 -2.33 -6.24 15.36
CA VAL A 86 -3.23 -6.36 14.20
C VAL A 86 -2.55 -5.89 12.91
N LEU A 87 -1.87 -4.75 12.93
CA LEU A 87 -1.28 -4.16 11.72
C LEU A 87 -0.13 -5.01 11.16
N GLY A 88 0.64 -5.70 12.01
CA GLY A 88 1.74 -6.57 11.60
C GLY A 88 1.32 -7.61 10.54
N PRO A 89 0.34 -8.47 10.84
CA PRO A 89 -0.20 -9.43 9.86
C PRO A 89 -0.92 -8.80 8.66
N LEU A 90 -1.47 -7.58 8.79
CA LEU A 90 -2.13 -6.90 7.69
C LEU A 90 -1.16 -6.50 6.57
N THR A 91 0.11 -6.24 6.87
CA THR A 91 1.12 -5.94 5.86
C THR A 91 1.28 -7.08 4.84
N PRO A 92 1.67 -8.32 5.21
CA PRO A 92 1.80 -9.41 4.25
C PRO A 92 0.47 -9.77 3.58
N LEU A 93 -0.67 -9.68 4.29
CA LEU A 93 -1.99 -9.92 3.69
C LEU A 93 -2.33 -8.90 2.60
N GLY A 94 -2.05 -7.61 2.85
CA GLY A 94 -2.20 -6.55 1.85
C GLY A 94 -1.30 -6.79 0.63
N GLY A 95 -0.05 -7.20 0.87
CA GLY A 95 0.90 -7.53 -0.19
C GLY A 95 0.42 -8.70 -1.06
N VAL A 96 -0.06 -9.79 -0.45
CA VAL A 96 -0.61 -10.95 -1.17
C VAL A 96 -1.84 -10.55 -1.98
N LEU A 97 -2.78 -9.79 -1.40
CA LEU A 97 -3.98 -9.33 -2.09
C LEU A 97 -3.62 -8.43 -3.29
N MET A 98 -2.65 -7.53 -3.12
CA MET A 98 -2.14 -6.65 -4.17
C MET A 98 -1.54 -7.45 -5.33
N ILE A 99 -0.67 -8.42 -5.04
CA ILE A 99 -0.05 -9.29 -6.05
C ILE A 99 -1.12 -10.13 -6.77
N ALA A 100 -2.04 -10.74 -6.02
CA ALA A 100 -3.14 -11.53 -6.58
C ALA A 100 -4.03 -10.68 -7.50
N GLY A 101 -4.36 -9.45 -7.09
CA GLY A 101 -5.12 -8.50 -7.92
C GLY A 101 -4.44 -8.23 -9.26
N TRP A 102 -3.12 -7.98 -9.27
CA TRP A 102 -2.38 -7.76 -10.51
C TRP A 102 -2.35 -9.00 -11.41
N MET A 103 -2.13 -10.19 -10.83
CA MET A 103 -2.17 -11.45 -11.59
C MET A 103 -3.54 -11.70 -12.23
N LEU A 104 -4.61 -11.52 -11.45
CA LEU A 104 -5.99 -11.67 -11.94
C LEU A 104 -6.30 -10.65 -13.03
N TRP A 105 -5.84 -9.42 -12.88
CA TRP A 105 -6.00 -8.39 -13.90
C TRP A 105 -5.29 -8.78 -15.20
N ALA A 106 -4.03 -9.20 -15.13
CA ALA A 106 -3.26 -9.64 -16.29
C ALA A 106 -3.92 -10.83 -17.01
N VAL A 107 -4.42 -11.82 -16.27
CA VAL A 107 -5.16 -12.96 -16.83
C VAL A 107 -6.46 -12.50 -17.48
N SER A 108 -7.16 -11.53 -16.89
CA SER A 108 -8.41 -10.98 -17.43
C SER A 108 -8.24 -10.24 -18.76
N LEU A 109 -7.03 -9.76 -19.06
CA LEU A 109 -6.71 -9.15 -20.36
C LEU A 109 -6.44 -10.19 -21.44
N ARG A 110 -5.88 -11.35 -21.09
CA ARG A 110 -5.61 -12.46 -22.04
C ARG A 110 -6.86 -13.21 -22.49
N ARG A 111 -7.95 -13.10 -21.71
CA ARG A 111 -9.24 -13.75 -21.98
C ARG A 111 -10.21 -12.86 -22.76
N ARG A 112 -9.70 -11.76 -23.34
CA ARG A 112 -10.43 -10.92 -24.29
C ARG A 112 -10.13 -11.38 -25.70
#